data_AF-D9URD0-F1
#
_entry.id   AF-D9URD0-F1
#
_cell.length_a   1.000
_cell.length_b   1.000
_cell.length_c   1.000
_cell.angle_alpha   90.00
_cell.angle_beta   90.00
_cell.angle_gamma   90.00
#
_symmetry.space_group_name_H-M   'P 1'
#
loop_
_entity.id
_entity.type
_entity.pdbx_description
1 polymer ?
#
loop_
_entity_poly.entity_id
_entity_poly.type
_entity_poly.pdbx_seq_one_letter_code
_entity_poly.pdbx_strand_id
1 'polypeptide(L)'
;MLPQWLERANAHGYAPPPEHLPALLDAARGRTDLRPAVLAFAGVRGRWLAEQNREWSFVRRTIVAPPAHEAATSAPEDDERLWGEGLFAERVALLARVRESEPERARALLGPTWAKERAEDRLLFLDCLRPGLSEADEPFLEAALDDRSRNVRALAAELLSSLTGSALAARMAERARACVGPDGAEATAAEAGAIAVEAPRACDAAMEHDGVVAKPPAGRGERAWWFGQVVEAAPLAVWPEHFGGASPAQLVARPVAEGWREELHAAWCRAAVRQGDAEWSRALLGSPVGAEQGATALAERARLLAALPAGERAAWVAGFLAANGLSEAFQLLSGCATPWPAELGRAVVDALNIARDAGSYPWSFSGVMGLAERCLDPAEAPHLEKLIGSFEENEDSKPAAGLYWTDVFHRLLATLRLRAEMRAELDGASPTDTP
;
A
#
# COMPACT_ATOMS: atom_id res chain seq x y z
N MET A 1 2.61 10.67 -18.93
CA MET A 1 2.72 10.30 -20.35
C MET A 1 3.62 9.09 -20.55
N LEU A 2 4.96 9.23 -20.58
CA LEU A 2 5.86 8.10 -20.87
C LEU A 2 5.67 6.85 -19.97
N PRO A 3 5.46 6.95 -18.64
CA PRO A 3 5.20 5.78 -17.81
C PRO A 3 3.97 4.97 -18.25
N GLN A 4 2.83 5.64 -18.49
CA GLN A 4 1.57 4.96 -18.88
C GLN A 4 1.66 4.35 -20.27
N TRP A 5 2.37 5.02 -21.19
CA TRP A 5 2.59 4.49 -22.52
C TRP A 5 3.43 3.21 -22.47
N LEU A 6 4.54 3.22 -21.70
CA LEU A 6 5.40 2.05 -21.52
C LEU A 6 4.65 0.90 -20.85
N GLU A 7 3.86 1.18 -19.82
CA GLU A 7 3.05 0.18 -19.14
C GLU A 7 2.07 -0.51 -20.10
N ARG A 8 1.34 0.28 -20.91
CA ARG A 8 0.39 -0.26 -21.88
C ARG A 8 1.10 -1.01 -23.02
N ALA A 9 2.19 -0.46 -23.57
CA ALA A 9 2.98 -1.12 -24.61
C ALA A 9 3.54 -2.47 -24.13
N ASN A 10 4.04 -2.53 -22.89
CA ASN A 10 4.46 -3.78 -22.25
C ASN A 10 3.29 -4.76 -22.08
N ALA A 11 2.11 -4.28 -21.67
CA ALA A 11 0.92 -5.14 -21.52
C ALA A 11 0.45 -5.76 -22.84
N HIS A 12 0.62 -5.07 -23.97
CA HIS A 12 0.38 -5.61 -25.32
C HIS A 12 1.52 -6.51 -25.83
N GLY A 13 2.63 -6.64 -25.09
CA GLY A 13 3.81 -7.39 -25.53
C GLY A 13 4.55 -6.75 -26.70
N TYR A 14 4.40 -5.43 -26.89
CA TYR A 14 5.15 -4.71 -27.91
C TYR A 14 6.63 -4.62 -27.58
N ALA A 15 7.44 -4.40 -28.61
CA ALA A 15 8.87 -4.15 -28.50
C ALA A 15 9.24 -2.84 -29.19
N PRO A 16 10.20 -2.07 -28.66
CA PRO A 16 10.67 -0.85 -29.32
C PRO A 16 11.33 -1.20 -30.66
N PRO A 17 11.14 -0.37 -31.69
CA PRO A 17 12.00 -0.37 -32.86
C PRO A 17 13.48 -0.27 -32.42
N PRO A 18 14.39 -1.11 -32.95
CA PRO A 18 15.77 -1.16 -32.49
C PRO A 18 16.49 0.18 -32.46
N GLU A 19 16.19 1.05 -33.42
CA GLU A 19 16.73 2.41 -33.57
C GLU A 19 16.36 3.36 -32.41
N HIS A 20 15.29 3.06 -31.67
CA HIS A 20 14.85 3.87 -30.54
C HIS A 20 15.38 3.40 -29.19
N LEU A 21 16.04 2.23 -29.12
CA LEU A 21 16.62 1.70 -27.88
C LEU A 21 17.62 2.67 -27.20
N PRO A 22 18.57 3.32 -27.91
CA PRO A 22 19.49 4.26 -27.27
C PRO A 22 18.77 5.42 -26.59
N ALA A 23 17.82 6.05 -27.29
CA ALA A 23 17.06 7.17 -26.76
C ALA A 23 16.22 6.77 -25.54
N LEU A 24 15.66 5.55 -25.56
CA LEU A 24 14.90 5.01 -24.44
C LEU A 24 15.78 4.77 -23.20
N LEU A 25 16.97 4.19 -23.40
CA LEU A 25 17.94 3.98 -22.32
C LEU A 25 18.48 5.30 -21.75
N ASP A 26 18.72 6.30 -22.60
CA ASP A 26 19.13 7.63 -22.17
C ASP A 26 18.04 8.34 -21.36
N ALA A 27 16.77 8.19 -21.74
CA ALA A 27 15.65 8.70 -20.96
C ALA A 27 15.59 8.06 -19.56
N ALA A 28 15.77 6.73 -19.47
CA ALA A 28 15.79 6.00 -18.19
C ALA A 28 17.04 6.30 -17.33
N ARG A 29 18.14 6.74 -17.95
CA ARG A 29 19.33 7.18 -17.23
C ARG A 29 19.01 8.33 -16.28
N GLY A 30 18.35 9.38 -16.81
CA GLY A 30 17.95 10.58 -16.06
C GLY A 30 16.71 10.43 -15.20
N ARG A 31 15.91 9.37 -15.40
CA ARG A 31 14.64 9.13 -14.71
C ARG A 31 14.58 7.75 -14.08
N THR A 32 14.96 7.69 -12.80
CA THR A 32 14.98 6.45 -12.01
C THR A 32 13.63 5.76 -11.94
N ASP A 33 12.54 6.54 -11.92
CA ASP A 33 11.16 6.07 -11.89
C ASP A 33 10.75 5.30 -13.16
N LEU A 34 11.38 5.58 -14.30
CA LEU A 34 11.09 4.92 -15.58
C LEU A 34 11.86 3.63 -15.79
N ARG A 35 12.95 3.41 -15.04
CA ARG A 35 13.90 2.33 -15.33
C ARG A 35 13.24 0.95 -15.40
N PRO A 36 12.35 0.56 -14.47
CA PRO A 36 11.71 -0.75 -14.55
C PRO A 36 10.88 -0.94 -15.83
N ALA A 37 10.02 0.03 -16.16
CA ALA A 37 9.14 -0.03 -17.32
C ALA A 37 9.91 0.04 -18.66
N VAL A 38 10.96 0.86 -18.72
CA VAL A 38 11.86 0.96 -19.88
C VAL A 38 12.60 -0.36 -20.10
N LEU A 39 13.13 -0.96 -19.04
CA LEU A 39 13.87 -2.21 -19.13
C LEU A 39 12.98 -3.39 -19.53
N ALA A 40 11.76 -3.44 -19.01
CA ALA A 40 10.75 -4.40 -19.46
C ALA A 40 10.50 -4.26 -20.97
N PHE A 41 10.31 -3.02 -21.44
CA PHE A 41 10.04 -2.75 -22.86
C PHE A 41 11.25 -3.01 -23.76
N ALA A 42 12.45 -2.62 -23.32
CA ALA A 42 13.68 -2.79 -24.09
C ALA A 42 14.11 -4.26 -24.22
N GLY A 43 13.70 -5.12 -23.28
CA GLY A 43 13.94 -6.56 -23.29
C GLY A 43 15.41 -6.94 -23.40
N VAL A 44 15.68 -8.12 -23.98
CA VAL A 44 17.04 -8.65 -24.16
C VAL A 44 17.94 -7.77 -25.01
N ARG A 45 17.39 -7.11 -26.04
CA ARG A 45 18.17 -6.23 -26.93
C ARG A 45 18.65 -4.99 -26.20
N GLY A 46 17.80 -4.39 -25.36
CA GLY A 46 18.18 -3.28 -24.49
C GLY A 46 19.25 -3.66 -23.47
N ARG A 47 19.13 -4.85 -22.87
CA ARG A 47 20.14 -5.39 -21.94
C ARG A 47 21.48 -5.60 -22.62
N TRP A 48 21.49 -6.27 -23.78
CA TRP A 48 22.70 -6.47 -24.58
C TRP A 48 23.34 -5.13 -24.98
N LEU A 49 22.53 -4.17 -25.42
CA LEU A 49 23.01 -2.84 -25.80
C LEU A 49 23.62 -2.09 -24.60
N ALA A 50 23.05 -2.25 -23.40
CA ALA A 50 23.57 -1.70 -22.16
C ALA A 50 24.97 -2.23 -21.77
N GLU A 51 25.31 -3.46 -22.15
CA GLU A 51 26.65 -4.02 -21.92
C GLU A 51 27.73 -3.28 -22.73
N GLN A 52 27.34 -2.65 -23.85
CA GLN A 52 28.26 -1.96 -24.75
C GLN A 52 28.52 -0.50 -24.35
N ASN A 53 27.76 0.06 -23.39
CA ASN A 53 27.90 1.47 -22.97
C ASN A 53 27.82 1.63 -21.44
N ARG A 54 28.92 2.12 -20.85
CA ARG A 54 29.05 2.30 -19.39
C ARG A 54 28.05 3.32 -18.82
N GLU A 55 27.55 4.26 -19.61
CA GLU A 55 26.56 5.24 -19.17
C GLU A 55 25.21 4.60 -18.81
N TRP A 56 24.95 3.38 -19.28
CA TRP A 56 23.75 2.59 -18.99
C TRP A 56 23.97 1.54 -17.89
N SER A 57 25.00 1.69 -17.05
CA SER A 57 25.29 0.76 -15.94
C SER A 57 24.13 0.54 -14.95
N PHE A 58 23.15 1.43 -14.90
CA PHE A 58 21.94 1.26 -14.10
C PHE A 58 21.13 0.02 -14.50
N VAL A 59 21.20 -0.39 -15.77
CA VAL A 59 20.49 -1.57 -16.30
C VAL A 59 20.86 -2.84 -15.53
N ARG A 60 22.11 -2.92 -15.04
CA ARG A 60 22.59 -4.05 -14.22
C ARG A 60 22.13 -4.00 -12.76
N ARG A 61 21.73 -2.83 -12.26
CA ARG A 61 21.34 -2.63 -10.85
C ARG A 61 19.84 -2.60 -10.66
N THR A 62 19.09 -2.31 -11.72
CA THR A 62 17.63 -2.28 -11.68
C THR A 62 17.10 -3.69 -11.84
N ILE A 63 16.51 -4.20 -10.76
CA ILE A 63 15.79 -5.47 -10.76
C ILE A 63 14.46 -5.23 -11.49
N VAL A 64 14.22 -6.00 -12.55
CA VAL A 64 12.94 -6.05 -13.25
C VAL A 64 12.54 -7.51 -13.32
N ALA A 65 11.29 -7.82 -12.96
CA ALA A 65 10.74 -9.15 -13.19
C ALA A 65 10.93 -9.49 -14.68
N PRO A 66 11.55 -10.64 -15.03
CA PRO A 66 11.65 -11.03 -16.42
C PRO A 66 10.22 -11.15 -17.01
N PRO A 67 10.03 -10.84 -18.30
CA PRO A 67 8.74 -11.08 -18.95
C PRO A 67 8.34 -12.56 -18.75
N ALA A 68 7.04 -12.87 -18.68
CA ALA A 68 6.54 -14.22 -18.34
C ALA A 68 7.11 -15.36 -19.23
N HIS A 69 7.59 -15.04 -20.44
CA HIS A 69 8.26 -15.99 -21.35
C HIS A 69 9.77 -16.19 -21.08
N GLU A 70 10.39 -15.37 -20.22
CA GLU A 70 11.79 -15.41 -19.80
C GLU A 70 11.96 -15.67 -18.29
N ALA A 71 10.91 -16.11 -17.59
CA ALA A 71 11.07 -16.85 -16.33
C ALA A 71 11.77 -18.22 -16.54
N ALA A 72 12.67 -18.30 -17.51
CA ALA A 72 13.63 -19.36 -17.69
C ALA A 72 14.62 -19.27 -16.52
N THR A 73 14.24 -19.94 -15.44
CA THR A 73 15.08 -20.67 -14.51
C THR A 73 16.58 -20.52 -14.80
N SER A 74 17.27 -19.68 -14.03
CA SER A 74 18.67 -19.96 -13.76
C SER A 74 18.74 -21.39 -13.21
N ALA A 75 19.74 -22.16 -13.63
CA ALA A 75 19.90 -23.51 -13.13
C ALA A 75 19.98 -23.46 -11.59
N PRO A 76 19.34 -24.38 -10.85
CA PRO A 76 19.39 -24.38 -9.39
C PRO A 76 20.81 -24.29 -8.82
N GLU A 77 21.78 -24.88 -9.54
CA GLU A 77 23.21 -24.82 -9.23
C GLU A 77 23.80 -23.39 -9.31
N ASP A 78 23.37 -22.57 -10.27
CA ASP A 78 23.81 -21.18 -10.38
C ASP A 78 23.26 -20.33 -9.23
N ASP A 79 22.03 -20.59 -8.80
CA ASP A 79 21.43 -19.93 -7.65
C ASP A 79 22.12 -20.32 -6.35
N GLU A 80 22.44 -21.60 -6.16
CA GLU A 80 23.19 -22.07 -4.99
C GLU A 80 24.59 -21.45 -4.93
N ARG A 81 25.27 -21.36 -6.08
CA ARG A 81 26.57 -20.69 -6.17
C ARG A 81 26.44 -19.20 -5.87
N LEU A 82 25.44 -18.52 -6.44
CA LEU A 82 25.20 -17.10 -6.15
C LEU A 82 24.83 -16.88 -4.68
N TRP A 83 24.09 -17.80 -4.06
CA TRP A 83 23.78 -17.72 -2.64
C TRP A 83 25.02 -17.87 -1.76
N GLY A 84 25.94 -18.78 -2.13
CA GLY A 84 27.16 -19.05 -1.37
C GLY A 84 28.28 -18.03 -1.57
N GLU A 85 28.43 -17.48 -2.77
CA GLU A 85 29.57 -16.64 -3.16
C GLU A 85 29.19 -15.18 -3.43
N GLY A 86 27.91 -14.90 -3.65
CA GLY A 86 27.41 -13.59 -4.05
C GLY A 86 27.50 -12.55 -2.94
N LEU A 87 27.53 -11.29 -3.37
CA LEU A 87 27.41 -10.16 -2.46
C LEU A 87 26.03 -10.15 -1.80
N PHE A 88 25.94 -9.52 -0.62
CA PHE A 88 24.69 -9.43 0.14
C PHE A 88 23.48 -8.95 -0.70
N ALA A 89 23.66 -7.90 -1.51
CA ALA A 89 22.59 -7.38 -2.37
C ALA A 89 22.15 -8.37 -3.45
N GLU A 90 23.09 -9.17 -3.98
CA GLU A 90 22.80 -10.21 -4.98
C GLU A 90 22.03 -11.37 -4.34
N ARG A 91 22.37 -11.73 -3.09
CA ARG A 91 21.65 -12.74 -2.30
C ARG A 91 20.22 -12.32 -1.98
N VAL A 92 20.00 -11.06 -1.59
CA VAL A 92 18.63 -10.51 -1.37
C VAL A 92 17.82 -10.54 -2.68
N ALA A 93 18.41 -10.11 -3.79
CA ALA A 93 17.74 -10.13 -5.09
C ALA A 93 17.41 -11.56 -5.54
N LEU A 94 18.33 -12.51 -5.33
CA LEU A 94 18.11 -13.93 -5.57
C LEU A 94 16.94 -14.44 -4.73
N LEU A 95 16.97 -14.21 -3.42
CA LEU A 95 15.96 -14.70 -2.50
C LEU A 95 14.57 -14.15 -2.84
N ALA A 96 14.45 -12.86 -3.15
CA ALA A 96 13.20 -12.24 -3.57
C ALA A 96 12.65 -12.87 -4.86
N ARG A 97 13.51 -13.14 -5.86
CA ARG A 97 13.13 -13.79 -7.12
C ARG A 97 12.71 -15.25 -6.91
N VAL A 98 13.47 -16.02 -6.14
CA VAL A 98 13.13 -17.43 -5.84
C VAL A 98 11.85 -17.48 -5.03
N ARG A 99 11.63 -16.56 -4.09
CA ARG A 99 10.40 -16.50 -3.28
C ARG A 99 9.14 -16.33 -4.12
N GLU A 100 9.18 -15.53 -5.18
CA GLU A 100 8.03 -15.28 -6.05
C GLU A 100 7.51 -16.53 -6.77
N SER A 101 8.39 -17.50 -7.04
CA SER A 101 8.06 -18.70 -7.84
C SER A 101 8.14 -20.01 -7.04
N GLU A 102 9.11 -20.15 -6.14
CA GLU A 102 9.39 -21.35 -5.35
C GLU A 102 9.55 -21.00 -3.84
N PRO A 103 8.44 -20.68 -3.12
CA PRO A 103 8.48 -20.28 -1.72
C PRO A 103 9.22 -21.24 -0.77
N GLU A 104 9.07 -22.54 -0.99
CA GLU A 104 9.75 -23.60 -0.25
C GLU A 104 11.26 -23.57 -0.45
N ARG A 105 11.70 -23.39 -1.71
CA ARG A 105 13.12 -23.32 -2.06
C ARG A 105 13.78 -22.07 -1.49
N ALA A 106 13.08 -20.94 -1.50
CA ALA A 106 13.56 -19.71 -0.85
C ALA A 106 13.82 -19.93 0.65
N ARG A 107 12.90 -20.59 1.37
CA ARG A 107 13.12 -20.97 2.78
C ARG A 107 14.30 -21.93 2.96
N ALA A 108 14.44 -22.90 2.06
CA ALA A 108 15.54 -23.88 2.10
C ALA A 108 16.92 -23.24 1.91
N LEU A 109 17.04 -22.15 1.14
CA LEU A 109 18.29 -21.39 1.01
C LEU A 109 18.70 -20.74 2.34
N LEU A 110 17.74 -20.28 3.15
CA LEU A 110 18.01 -19.57 4.41
C LEU A 110 18.51 -20.49 5.52
N GLY A 111 17.86 -21.63 5.72
CA GLY A 111 18.08 -22.51 6.88
C GLY A 111 19.55 -22.85 7.16
N PRO A 112 20.33 -23.35 6.18
CA PRO A 112 21.70 -23.79 6.40
C PRO A 112 22.69 -22.68 6.80
N THR A 113 22.46 -21.44 6.36
CA THR A 113 23.40 -20.33 6.62
C THR A 113 22.92 -19.41 7.74
N TRP A 114 21.66 -19.49 8.16
CA TRP A 114 21.02 -18.59 9.11
C TRP A 114 21.86 -18.27 10.36
N ALA A 115 22.38 -19.30 11.05
CA ALA A 115 23.17 -19.11 12.27
C ALA A 115 24.49 -18.36 12.05
N LYS A 116 25.02 -18.34 10.82
CA LYS A 116 26.28 -17.71 10.44
C LYS A 116 26.09 -16.26 9.97
N GLU A 117 24.87 -15.89 9.55
CA GLU A 117 24.57 -14.55 9.07
C GLU A 117 24.63 -13.50 10.18
N ARG A 118 24.91 -12.25 9.79
CA ARG A 118 24.86 -11.11 10.71
C ARG A 118 23.41 -10.79 11.04
N ALA A 119 23.18 -10.10 12.16
CA ALA A 119 21.83 -9.72 12.57
C ALA A 119 21.11 -8.84 11.52
N GLU A 120 21.82 -7.90 10.91
CA GLU A 120 21.29 -7.01 9.86
C GLU A 120 20.93 -7.78 8.59
N ASP A 121 21.77 -8.72 8.17
CA ASP A 121 21.52 -9.56 6.99
C ASP A 121 20.28 -10.46 7.21
N ARG A 122 20.17 -11.06 8.39
CA ARG A 122 19.01 -11.88 8.78
C ARG A 122 17.71 -11.10 8.76
N LEU A 123 17.71 -9.84 9.21
CA LEU A 123 16.53 -8.98 9.12
C LEU A 123 16.05 -8.82 7.68
N LEU A 124 16.97 -8.52 6.77
CA LEU A 124 16.65 -8.29 5.37
C LEU A 124 16.25 -9.58 4.64
N PHE A 125 16.85 -10.72 4.99
CA PHE A 125 16.42 -12.02 4.48
C PHE A 125 15.04 -12.45 5.01
N LEU A 126 14.75 -12.17 6.28
CA LEU A 126 13.43 -12.43 6.87
C LEU A 126 12.34 -11.57 6.22
N ASP A 127 12.66 -10.30 5.91
CA ASP A 127 11.75 -9.38 5.22
C ASP A 127 11.39 -9.87 3.81
N CYS A 128 12.29 -10.59 3.13
CA CYS A 128 12.01 -11.23 1.84
C CYS A 128 10.94 -12.32 1.91
N LEU A 129 10.53 -12.81 3.09
CA LEU A 129 9.44 -13.78 3.21
C LEU A 129 8.04 -13.15 3.14
N ARG A 130 7.93 -11.81 3.27
CA ARG A 130 6.64 -11.10 3.25
C ARG A 130 5.81 -11.39 1.98
N PRO A 131 6.37 -11.33 0.76
CA PRO A 131 5.61 -11.72 -0.43
C PRO A 131 5.28 -13.21 -0.38
N GLY A 132 4.01 -13.56 -0.54
CA GLY A 132 3.54 -14.95 -0.50
C GLY A 132 3.68 -15.62 0.88
N LEU A 133 3.76 -14.85 1.97
CA LEU A 133 3.77 -15.36 3.34
C LEU A 133 2.63 -16.37 3.56
N SER A 134 2.97 -17.53 4.13
CA SER A 134 2.07 -18.69 4.24
C SER A 134 2.33 -19.46 5.52
N GLU A 135 1.38 -20.29 5.94
CA GLU A 135 1.54 -21.15 7.13
C GLU A 135 2.77 -22.08 7.03
N ALA A 136 3.23 -22.41 5.83
CA ALA A 136 4.45 -23.19 5.63
C ALA A 136 5.74 -22.44 6.05
N ASP A 137 5.68 -21.13 6.27
CA ASP A 137 6.77 -20.32 6.81
C ASP A 137 6.85 -20.39 8.35
N GLU A 138 5.77 -20.80 9.03
CA GLU A 138 5.66 -20.78 10.49
C GLU A 138 6.81 -21.49 11.21
N PRO A 139 7.23 -22.72 10.85
CA PRO A 139 8.29 -23.41 11.60
C PRO A 139 9.63 -22.66 11.59
N PHE A 140 9.94 -21.97 10.49
CA PHE A 140 11.15 -21.16 10.38
C PHE A 140 11.02 -19.87 11.20
N LEU A 141 9.85 -19.23 11.18
CA LEU A 141 9.60 -18.00 11.93
C LEU A 141 9.54 -18.24 13.45
N GLU A 142 8.92 -19.33 13.91
CA GLU A 142 8.92 -19.73 15.32
C GLU A 142 10.37 -19.97 15.81
N ALA A 143 11.21 -20.66 15.03
CA ALA A 143 12.64 -20.77 15.37
C ALA A 143 13.37 -19.41 15.39
N ALA A 144 12.92 -18.43 14.61
CA ALA A 144 13.48 -17.08 14.60
C ALA A 144 13.04 -16.22 15.81
N LEU A 145 12.02 -16.64 16.57
CA LEU A 145 11.70 -16.02 17.87
C LEU A 145 12.79 -16.25 18.91
N ASP A 146 13.62 -17.27 18.76
CA ASP A 146 14.78 -17.52 19.65
C ASP A 146 16.06 -16.79 19.18
N ASP A 147 15.97 -15.91 18.18
CA ASP A 147 17.14 -15.22 17.66
C ASP A 147 17.79 -14.30 18.70
N ARG A 148 19.13 -14.27 18.75
CA ARG A 148 19.90 -13.36 19.62
C ARG A 148 19.57 -11.87 19.42
N SER A 149 19.20 -11.47 18.20
CA SER A 149 18.89 -10.09 17.84
C SER A 149 17.43 -9.77 18.16
N ARG A 150 17.20 -8.77 19.01
CA ARG A 150 15.86 -8.27 19.33
C ARG A 150 15.07 -7.87 18.08
N ASN A 151 15.72 -7.26 17.10
CA ASN A 151 15.03 -6.82 15.88
C ASN A 151 14.60 -8.02 15.03
N VAL A 152 15.40 -9.09 14.98
CA VAL A 152 15.04 -10.31 14.23
C VAL A 152 13.85 -10.99 14.89
N ARG A 153 13.85 -11.12 16.22
CA ARG A 153 12.70 -11.65 16.98
C ARG A 153 11.44 -10.82 16.74
N ALA A 154 11.56 -9.49 16.79
CA ALA A 154 10.42 -8.60 16.57
C ALA A 154 9.82 -8.76 15.16
N LEU A 155 10.66 -8.86 14.12
CA LEU A 155 10.19 -9.10 12.76
C LEU A 155 9.60 -10.51 12.60
N ALA A 156 10.16 -11.52 13.24
CA ALA A 156 9.60 -12.88 13.24
C ALA A 156 8.20 -12.92 13.89
N ALA A 157 8.05 -12.31 15.07
CA ALA A 157 6.75 -12.17 15.74
C ALA A 157 5.74 -11.37 14.90
N GLU A 158 6.20 -10.31 14.22
CA GLU A 158 5.39 -9.52 13.30
C GLU A 158 4.85 -10.37 12.14
N LEU A 159 5.70 -11.18 11.51
CA LEU A 159 5.31 -12.07 10.41
C LEU A 159 4.39 -13.20 10.89
N LEU A 160 4.67 -13.81 12.04
CA LEU A 160 3.80 -14.80 12.66
C LEU A 160 2.43 -14.21 13.00
N SER A 161 2.36 -12.97 13.48
CA SER A 161 1.08 -12.29 13.75
C SER A 161 0.27 -11.99 12.48
N SER A 162 0.91 -11.96 11.30
CA SER A 162 0.22 -11.88 10.01
C SER A 162 -0.31 -13.25 9.55
N LEU A 163 0.21 -14.36 10.08
CA LEU A 163 -0.31 -15.71 9.89
C LEU A 163 -1.37 -15.99 10.95
N THR A 164 -2.64 -15.73 10.61
CA THR A 164 -3.76 -15.83 11.56
C THR A 164 -4.00 -17.26 12.07
N GLY A 165 -3.48 -18.28 11.39
CA GLY A 165 -3.50 -19.68 11.82
C GLY A 165 -2.32 -20.10 12.70
N SER A 166 -1.31 -19.24 12.89
CA SER A 166 -0.09 -19.61 13.62
C SER A 166 -0.33 -19.82 15.12
N ALA A 167 0.55 -20.60 15.74
CA ALA A 167 0.56 -20.83 17.16
C ALA A 167 0.75 -19.52 17.95
N LEU A 168 1.60 -18.60 17.47
CA LEU A 168 1.75 -17.28 18.08
C LEU A 168 0.43 -16.49 18.03
N ALA A 169 -0.24 -16.47 16.89
CA ALA A 169 -1.51 -15.78 16.74
C ALA A 169 -2.60 -16.35 17.67
N ALA A 170 -2.63 -17.67 17.86
CA ALA A 170 -3.51 -18.32 18.85
C ALA A 170 -3.19 -17.89 20.29
N ARG A 171 -1.90 -17.86 20.68
CA ARG A 171 -1.46 -17.38 22.00
C ARG A 171 -1.77 -15.89 22.21
N MET A 172 -1.72 -15.06 21.17
CA MET A 172 -2.12 -13.65 21.21
C MET A 172 -3.64 -13.51 21.34
N ALA A 173 -4.42 -14.32 20.61
CA ALA A 173 -5.87 -14.35 20.71
C ALA A 173 -6.34 -14.67 22.15
N GLU A 174 -5.74 -15.67 22.80
CA GLU A 174 -6.05 -16.01 24.19
C GLU A 174 -5.80 -14.85 25.15
N ARG A 175 -4.62 -14.20 25.05
CA ARG A 175 -4.29 -13.02 25.86
C ARG A 175 -5.23 -11.85 25.57
N ALA A 176 -5.56 -11.60 24.31
CA ALA A 176 -6.43 -10.51 23.89
C ALA A 176 -7.87 -10.69 24.41
N ARG A 177 -8.43 -11.91 24.34
CA ARG A 177 -9.74 -12.24 24.93
C ARG A 177 -9.76 -12.10 26.46
N ALA A 178 -8.64 -12.36 27.14
CA ALA A 178 -8.54 -12.12 28.58
C ALA A 178 -8.52 -10.61 28.91
N CYS A 179 -8.08 -9.77 27.98
CA CYS A 179 -8.02 -8.32 28.15
C CYS A 179 -9.28 -7.58 27.72
N VAL A 180 -10.09 -8.13 26.82
CA VAL A 180 -11.22 -7.42 26.19
C VAL A 180 -12.45 -8.31 26.24
N GLY A 181 -13.50 -7.87 26.94
CA GLY A 181 -14.71 -8.67 27.18
C GLY A 181 -16.02 -7.91 26.94
N PRO A 182 -17.16 -8.62 26.84
CA PRO A 182 -18.48 -8.05 26.55
C PRO A 182 -19.11 -7.22 27.67
N ASP A 183 -18.69 -7.43 28.93
CA ASP A 183 -19.12 -6.64 30.10
C ASP A 183 -18.02 -6.70 31.19
N GLY A 184 -17.88 -5.63 31.98
CA GLY A 184 -16.93 -5.58 33.10
C GLY A 184 -17.50 -6.26 34.35
N ALA A 185 -16.67 -6.94 35.14
CA ALA A 185 -17.12 -7.59 36.39
C ALA A 185 -17.77 -6.62 37.40
N GLU A 186 -17.53 -5.31 37.25
CA GLU A 186 -18.06 -4.22 38.08
C GLU A 186 -18.95 -3.24 37.28
N ALA A 187 -19.41 -3.61 36.08
CA ALA A 187 -20.14 -2.70 35.19
C ALA A 187 -21.47 -2.23 35.81
N THR A 188 -21.67 -0.91 35.84
CA THR A 188 -22.92 -0.30 36.23
C THR A 188 -24.01 -0.53 35.17
N ALA A 189 -25.29 -0.36 35.51
CA ALA A 189 -26.38 -0.47 34.54
C ALA A 189 -26.25 0.50 33.35
N ALA A 190 -25.49 1.60 33.50
CA ALA A 190 -25.18 2.55 32.43
C ALA A 190 -24.06 2.06 31.49
N GLU A 191 -23.26 1.09 31.92
CA GLU A 191 -22.15 0.49 31.16
C GLU A 191 -22.53 -0.88 30.57
N ALA A 192 -23.76 -1.34 30.80
CA ALA A 192 -24.27 -2.59 30.25
C ALA A 192 -24.16 -2.58 28.71
N GLY A 193 -23.37 -3.50 28.15
CA GLY A 193 -23.09 -3.57 26.71
C GLY A 193 -21.87 -2.77 26.22
N ALA A 194 -21.12 -2.12 27.11
CA ALA A 194 -19.82 -1.54 26.80
C ALA A 194 -18.71 -2.60 26.78
N ILE A 195 -17.74 -2.46 25.89
CA ILE A 195 -16.55 -3.30 25.85
C ILE A 195 -15.70 -3.02 27.07
N ALA A 196 -15.54 -4.02 27.92
CA ALA A 196 -14.67 -3.95 29.09
C ALA A 196 -13.22 -4.22 28.71
N VAL A 197 -12.29 -3.51 29.36
CA VAL A 197 -10.86 -3.66 29.14
C VAL A 197 -10.12 -3.87 30.47
N GLU A 198 -9.49 -5.03 30.63
CA GLU A 198 -8.53 -5.32 31.70
C GLU A 198 -7.14 -5.50 31.07
N ALA A 199 -6.41 -4.41 30.93
CA ALA A 199 -5.06 -4.44 30.36
C ALA A 199 -4.09 -5.28 31.20
N PRO A 200 -3.05 -5.90 30.59
CA PRO A 200 -2.06 -6.69 31.30
C PRO A 200 -1.43 -5.92 32.47
N ARG A 201 -1.21 -6.59 33.60
CA ARG A 201 -0.60 -5.99 34.80
C ARG A 201 0.93 -6.03 34.78
N ALA A 202 1.49 -6.92 33.98
CA ALA A 202 2.92 -7.07 33.74
C ALA A 202 3.14 -7.61 32.33
N CYS A 203 4.33 -7.38 31.78
CA CYS A 203 4.82 -8.10 30.61
C CYS A 203 5.67 -9.27 31.12
N ASP A 204 5.17 -10.49 30.97
CA ASP A 204 5.92 -11.69 31.37
C ASP A 204 6.89 -12.17 30.28
N ALA A 205 7.73 -13.15 30.62
CA ALA A 205 8.72 -13.70 29.68
C ALA A 205 8.09 -14.36 28.45
N ALA A 206 6.87 -14.90 28.56
CA ALA A 206 6.18 -15.51 27.43
C ALA A 206 5.64 -14.44 26.47
N MET A 207 5.17 -13.30 26.99
CA MET A 207 4.80 -12.13 26.20
C MET A 207 6.02 -11.56 25.47
N GLU A 208 7.17 -11.43 26.16
CA GLU A 208 8.41 -10.95 25.53
C GLU A 208 8.91 -11.89 24.43
N HIS A 209 8.82 -13.21 24.66
CA HIS A 209 9.12 -14.22 23.66
C HIS A 209 8.22 -14.10 22.42
N ASP A 210 6.91 -13.89 22.62
CA ASP A 210 5.94 -13.68 21.55
C ASP A 210 6.01 -12.27 20.91
N GLY A 211 7.05 -11.49 21.21
CA GLY A 211 7.35 -10.22 20.56
C GLY A 211 6.77 -8.98 21.22
N VAL A 212 6.09 -9.11 22.37
CA VAL A 212 5.62 -7.95 23.13
C VAL A 212 6.80 -7.20 23.73
N VAL A 213 6.94 -5.93 23.39
CA VAL A 213 8.01 -5.09 23.93
C VAL A 213 7.65 -4.66 25.35
N ALA A 214 8.47 -5.03 26.32
CA ALA A 214 8.26 -4.68 27.73
C ALA A 214 8.34 -3.17 28.00
N LYS A 215 9.35 -2.46 27.48
CA LYS A 215 9.56 -1.04 27.78
C LYS A 215 8.80 -0.12 26.80
N PRO A 216 7.84 0.70 27.28
CA PRO A 216 7.13 1.63 26.41
C PRO A 216 8.02 2.81 25.96
N PRO A 217 7.66 3.49 24.85
CA PRO A 217 8.19 4.81 24.54
C PRO A 217 7.90 5.84 25.65
N ALA A 218 8.70 6.90 25.70
CA ALA A 218 8.51 7.97 26.68
C ALA A 218 7.10 8.59 26.56
N GLY A 219 6.44 8.81 27.70
CA GLY A 219 5.10 9.40 27.76
C GLY A 219 3.93 8.42 27.54
N ARG A 220 4.19 7.13 27.31
CA ARG A 220 3.15 6.11 27.16
C ARG A 220 3.07 5.21 28.40
N GLY A 221 1.85 4.98 28.90
CA GLY A 221 1.62 4.10 30.04
C GLY A 221 1.91 2.63 29.71
N GLU A 222 2.58 1.92 30.61
CA GLU A 222 3.01 0.53 30.42
C GLU A 222 1.85 -0.42 30.11
N ARG A 223 0.77 -0.35 30.90
CA ARG A 223 -0.42 -1.21 30.72
C ARG A 223 -1.07 -1.02 29.35
N ALA A 224 -1.25 0.24 28.92
CA ALA A 224 -1.81 0.56 27.61
C ALA A 224 -0.89 0.11 26.48
N TRP A 225 0.43 0.22 26.67
CA TRP A 225 1.43 -0.24 25.71
C TRP A 225 1.42 -1.76 25.51
N TRP A 226 1.34 -2.55 26.59
CA TRP A 226 1.25 -4.01 26.46
C TRP A 226 -0.10 -4.43 25.89
N PHE A 227 -1.19 -3.82 26.35
CA PHE A 227 -2.53 -4.05 25.83
C PHE A 227 -2.61 -3.83 24.31
N GLY A 228 -2.15 -2.68 23.83
CA GLY A 228 -2.19 -2.35 22.41
C GLY A 228 -1.42 -3.33 21.54
N GLN A 229 -0.26 -3.83 22.00
CA GLN A 229 0.53 -4.84 21.28
C GLN A 229 -0.16 -6.21 21.26
N VAL A 230 -0.72 -6.65 22.39
CA VAL A 230 -1.44 -7.93 22.48
C VAL A 230 -2.67 -7.94 21.57
N VAL A 231 -3.46 -6.86 21.57
CA VAL A 231 -4.65 -6.74 20.74
C VAL A 231 -4.28 -6.62 19.25
N GLU A 232 -3.21 -5.90 18.92
CA GLU A 232 -2.72 -5.76 17.54
C GLU A 232 -2.23 -7.09 16.95
N ALA A 233 -1.63 -7.94 17.77
CA ALA A 233 -1.08 -9.23 17.33
C ALA A 233 -2.13 -10.36 17.27
N ALA A 234 -3.36 -10.12 17.76
CA ALA A 234 -4.42 -11.10 17.73
C ALA A 234 -5.16 -11.13 16.37
N PRO A 235 -5.52 -12.31 15.84
CA PRO A 235 -6.41 -12.45 14.69
C PRO A 235 -7.73 -11.70 14.89
N LEU A 236 -8.15 -10.91 13.91
CA LEU A 236 -9.39 -10.13 14.02
C LEU A 236 -10.65 -11.00 14.06
N ALA A 237 -10.59 -12.20 13.49
CA ALA A 237 -11.66 -13.20 13.54
C ALA A 237 -12.04 -13.62 14.96
N VAL A 238 -11.16 -13.36 15.95
CA VAL A 238 -11.41 -13.64 17.36
C VAL A 238 -12.58 -12.82 17.92
N TRP A 239 -12.77 -11.59 17.45
CA TRP A 239 -13.68 -10.64 18.08
C TRP A 239 -15.16 -10.94 17.79
N PRO A 240 -15.59 -11.21 16.54
CA PRO A 240 -16.96 -11.63 16.30
C PRO A 240 -17.33 -12.86 17.12
N GLU A 241 -16.47 -13.88 17.19
CA GLU A 241 -16.68 -15.06 18.03
C GLU A 241 -16.82 -14.70 19.52
N HIS A 242 -15.88 -13.91 20.05
CA HIS A 242 -15.85 -13.54 21.46
C HIS A 242 -17.05 -12.69 21.89
N PHE A 243 -17.66 -11.96 20.95
CA PHE A 243 -18.82 -11.09 21.18
C PHE A 243 -20.13 -11.65 20.60
N GLY A 244 -20.24 -12.97 20.44
CA GLY A 244 -21.51 -13.64 20.12
C GLY A 244 -21.99 -13.43 18.67
N GLY A 245 -21.07 -13.33 17.73
CA GLY A 245 -21.34 -13.15 16.29
C GLY A 245 -21.56 -11.69 15.87
N ALA A 246 -21.18 -10.72 16.71
CA ALA A 246 -21.27 -9.31 16.35
C ALA A 246 -20.36 -8.99 15.15
N SER A 247 -20.90 -8.29 14.15
CA SER A 247 -20.12 -7.81 13.01
C SER A 247 -19.06 -6.78 13.44
N PRO A 248 -17.97 -6.61 12.68
CA PRO A 248 -16.96 -5.58 12.95
C PRO A 248 -17.55 -4.18 13.11
N ALA A 249 -18.54 -3.81 12.29
CA ALA A 249 -19.23 -2.52 12.40
C ALA A 249 -19.97 -2.35 13.75
N GLN A 250 -20.64 -3.40 14.21
CA GLN A 250 -21.29 -3.39 15.53
C GLN A 250 -20.26 -3.28 16.65
N LEU A 251 -19.12 -3.97 16.54
CA LEU A 251 -18.05 -3.92 17.55
C LEU A 251 -17.40 -2.53 17.66
N VAL A 252 -17.04 -1.93 16.52
CA VAL A 252 -16.46 -0.57 16.46
C VAL A 252 -17.44 0.49 16.99
N ALA A 253 -18.75 0.29 16.79
CA ALA A 253 -19.80 1.19 17.26
C ALA A 253 -20.10 1.05 18.77
N ARG A 254 -19.71 -0.06 19.42
CA ARG A 254 -19.96 -0.26 20.85
C ARG A 254 -19.20 0.79 21.69
N PRO A 255 -19.79 1.27 22.79
CA PRO A 255 -19.05 1.98 23.82
C PRO A 255 -17.90 1.11 24.33
N VAL A 256 -16.81 1.74 24.72
CA VAL A 256 -15.64 1.08 25.33
C VAL A 256 -15.44 1.74 26.69
N ALA A 257 -14.97 0.96 27.68
CA ALA A 257 -14.59 1.47 28.99
C ALA A 257 -13.77 2.76 28.89
N GLU A 258 -14.00 3.69 29.82
CA GLU A 258 -13.41 5.03 29.81
C GLU A 258 -11.87 4.96 29.69
N GLY A 259 -11.30 5.77 28.80
CA GLY A 259 -9.85 5.83 28.56
C GLY A 259 -9.27 4.74 27.65
N TRP A 260 -10.06 3.74 27.23
CA TRP A 260 -9.54 2.61 26.42
C TRP A 260 -9.93 2.62 24.95
N ARG A 261 -10.93 3.41 24.55
CA ARG A 261 -11.45 3.43 23.17
C ARG A 261 -10.35 3.68 22.14
N GLU A 262 -9.53 4.69 22.35
CA GLU A 262 -8.47 5.07 21.41
C GLU A 262 -7.43 3.96 21.25
N GLU A 263 -7.00 3.34 22.36
CA GLU A 263 -5.99 2.28 22.31
C GLU A 263 -6.53 1.01 21.65
N LEU A 264 -7.78 0.61 21.97
CA LEU A 264 -8.43 -0.56 21.36
C LEU A 264 -8.63 -0.35 19.86
N HIS A 265 -9.18 0.80 19.45
CA HIS A 265 -9.40 1.09 18.03
C HIS A 265 -8.09 1.19 17.26
N ALA A 266 -7.06 1.83 17.83
CA ALA A 266 -5.75 1.92 17.19
C ALA A 266 -5.10 0.52 17.03
N ALA A 267 -5.27 -0.37 18.00
CA ALA A 267 -4.80 -1.75 17.89
C ALA A 267 -5.57 -2.54 16.82
N TRP A 268 -6.90 -2.40 16.74
CA TRP A 268 -7.70 -2.98 15.65
C TRP A 268 -7.35 -2.43 14.28
N CYS A 269 -7.05 -1.13 14.15
CA CYS A 269 -6.56 -0.54 12.90
C CYS A 269 -5.26 -1.19 12.44
N ARG A 270 -4.27 -1.33 13.34
CA ARG A 270 -2.99 -1.96 13.01
C ARG A 270 -3.16 -3.44 12.67
N ALA A 271 -4.02 -4.17 13.39
CA ALA A 271 -4.36 -5.55 13.06
C ALA A 271 -5.04 -5.68 11.69
N ALA A 272 -5.98 -4.78 11.35
CA ALA A 272 -6.69 -4.78 10.07
C ALA A 272 -5.76 -4.51 8.89
N VAL A 273 -4.83 -3.56 9.05
CA VAL A 273 -3.78 -3.30 8.05
C VAL A 273 -2.86 -4.50 7.90
N ARG A 274 -2.44 -5.14 9.00
CA ARG A 274 -1.53 -6.30 8.99
C ARG A 274 -2.15 -7.51 8.30
N GLN A 275 -3.41 -7.80 8.60
CA GLN A 275 -4.13 -8.96 8.11
C GLN A 275 -4.79 -8.70 6.73
N GLY A 276 -4.78 -7.45 6.25
CA GLY A 276 -5.46 -7.07 5.00
C GLY A 276 -6.97 -7.26 5.07
N ASP A 277 -7.56 -7.12 6.26
CA ASP A 277 -8.97 -7.43 6.49
C ASP A 277 -9.87 -6.28 6.01
N ALA A 278 -10.57 -6.50 4.91
CA ALA A 278 -11.44 -5.51 4.30
C ALA A 278 -12.70 -5.20 5.12
N GLU A 279 -13.23 -6.17 5.87
CA GLU A 279 -14.45 -5.97 6.66
C GLU A 279 -14.18 -5.07 7.87
N TRP A 280 -13.12 -5.37 8.60
CA TRP A 280 -12.63 -4.53 9.70
C TRP A 280 -12.17 -3.17 9.22
N SER A 281 -11.46 -3.10 8.09
CA SER A 281 -11.05 -1.81 7.52
C SER A 281 -12.25 -0.93 7.20
N ARG A 282 -13.32 -1.50 6.63
CA ARG A 282 -14.57 -0.77 6.36
C ARG A 282 -15.23 -0.25 7.65
N ALA A 283 -15.31 -1.10 8.67
CA ALA A 283 -15.88 -0.73 9.96
C ALA A 283 -15.11 0.39 10.66
N LEU A 284 -13.77 0.31 10.65
CA LEU A 284 -12.88 1.27 11.30
C LEU A 284 -12.77 2.59 10.54
N LEU A 285 -12.82 2.56 9.21
CA LEU A 285 -12.86 3.77 8.37
C LEU A 285 -14.17 4.55 8.56
N GLY A 286 -15.29 3.83 8.70
CA GLY A 286 -16.62 4.44 8.82
C GLY A 286 -17.01 5.28 7.61
N SER A 287 -17.89 6.26 7.84
CA SER A 287 -18.36 7.17 6.79
C SER A 287 -17.25 8.17 6.40
N PRO A 288 -17.05 8.45 5.10
CA PRO A 288 -16.17 9.53 4.67
C PRO A 288 -16.68 10.93 5.06
N VAL A 289 -17.98 11.06 5.34
CA VAL A 289 -18.60 12.31 5.82
C VAL A 289 -18.38 12.44 7.33
N GLY A 290 -17.82 13.58 7.76
CA GLY A 290 -17.45 13.81 9.17
C GLY A 290 -16.10 13.17 9.57
N ALA A 291 -15.37 12.62 8.59
CA ALA A 291 -14.11 11.96 8.85
C ALA A 291 -13.05 12.90 9.43
N GLU A 292 -13.07 14.22 9.21
CA GLU A 292 -12.13 15.15 9.88
C GLU A 292 -12.24 15.17 11.42
N GLN A 293 -13.37 14.75 11.99
CA GLN A 293 -13.60 14.74 13.44
C GLN A 293 -13.12 13.44 14.11
N GLY A 294 -12.68 12.45 13.33
CA GLY A 294 -12.14 11.19 13.85
C GLY A 294 -10.67 11.32 14.22
N ALA A 295 -10.28 10.84 15.41
CA ALA A 295 -8.90 10.85 15.91
C ALA A 295 -7.88 10.04 15.08
N THR A 296 -8.32 9.32 14.05
CA THR A 296 -7.46 8.50 13.18
C THR A 296 -6.64 9.38 12.26
N ALA A 297 -5.31 9.29 12.36
CA ALA A 297 -4.41 10.02 11.47
C ALA A 297 -4.62 9.62 10.00
N LEU A 298 -4.46 10.58 9.08
CA LEU A 298 -4.61 10.37 7.64
C LEU A 298 -3.78 9.20 7.09
N ALA A 299 -2.55 9.04 7.58
CA ALA A 299 -1.66 7.95 7.18
C ALA A 299 -2.21 6.56 7.56
N GLU A 300 -2.91 6.46 8.68
CA GLU A 300 -3.56 5.22 9.11
C GLU A 300 -4.78 4.91 8.24
N ARG A 301 -5.55 5.94 7.85
CA ARG A 301 -6.65 5.79 6.87
C ARG A 301 -6.15 5.29 5.53
N ALA A 302 -5.06 5.86 5.02
CA ALA A 302 -4.48 5.42 3.76
C ALA A 302 -4.11 3.93 3.79
N ARG A 303 -3.62 3.43 4.94
CA ARG A 303 -3.30 2.00 5.13
C ARG A 303 -4.55 1.13 5.21
N LEU A 304 -5.59 1.53 5.93
CA LEU A 304 -6.86 0.79 5.98
C LEU A 304 -7.53 0.72 4.60
N LEU A 305 -7.52 1.82 3.84
CA LEU A 305 -8.04 1.85 2.47
C LEU A 305 -7.29 0.88 1.55
N ALA A 306 -5.99 0.64 1.78
CA ALA A 306 -5.22 -0.30 0.97
C ALA A 306 -5.70 -1.75 1.11
N ALA A 307 -6.34 -2.11 2.23
CA ALA A 307 -6.97 -3.42 2.43
C ALA A 307 -8.33 -3.57 1.71
N LEU A 308 -8.97 -2.47 1.31
CA LEU A 308 -10.23 -2.52 0.57
C LEU A 308 -10.02 -2.90 -0.92
N PRO A 309 -11.00 -3.54 -1.56
CA PRO A 309 -11.04 -3.67 -3.01
C PRO A 309 -10.89 -2.32 -3.70
N ALA A 310 -10.21 -2.29 -4.86
CA ALA A 310 -9.87 -1.04 -5.55
C ALA A 310 -11.08 -0.13 -5.84
N GLY A 311 -12.23 -0.72 -6.20
CA GLY A 311 -13.47 0.02 -6.45
C GLY A 311 -14.03 0.66 -5.18
N GLU A 312 -14.08 -0.09 -4.07
CA GLU A 312 -14.56 0.41 -2.77
C GLU A 312 -13.64 1.51 -2.22
N ARG A 313 -12.31 1.33 -2.34
CA ARG A 313 -11.34 2.36 -1.98
C ARG A 313 -11.60 3.64 -2.77
N ALA A 314 -11.77 3.53 -4.08
CA ALA A 314 -12.01 4.69 -4.94
C ALA A 314 -13.32 5.42 -4.57
N ALA A 315 -14.40 4.67 -4.31
CA ALA A 315 -15.68 5.23 -3.88
C ALA A 315 -15.58 5.95 -2.52
N TRP A 316 -14.88 5.35 -1.55
CA TRP A 316 -14.67 5.99 -0.25
C TRP A 316 -13.87 7.29 -0.37
N VAL A 317 -12.79 7.29 -1.16
CA VAL A 317 -11.97 8.51 -1.40
C VAL A 317 -12.76 9.57 -2.15
N ALA A 318 -13.61 9.19 -3.12
CA ALA A 318 -14.51 10.11 -3.80
C ALA A 318 -15.48 10.78 -2.82
N GLY A 319 -16.08 10.00 -1.92
CA GLY A 319 -16.93 10.53 -0.85
C GLY A 319 -16.16 11.45 0.12
N PHE A 320 -14.91 11.12 0.46
CA PHE A 320 -14.06 11.95 1.30
C PHE A 320 -13.77 13.30 0.64
N LEU A 321 -13.44 13.29 -0.66
CA LEU A 321 -13.23 14.51 -1.45
C LEU A 321 -14.47 15.39 -1.51
N ALA A 322 -15.66 14.79 -1.72
CA ALA A 322 -16.90 15.53 -1.76
C ALA A 322 -17.23 16.21 -0.42
N ALA A 323 -16.86 15.59 0.70
CA ALA A 323 -17.14 16.11 2.04
C ALA A 323 -16.09 17.10 2.56
N ASN A 324 -14.81 16.89 2.24
CA ASN A 324 -13.68 17.60 2.88
C ASN A 324 -12.82 18.40 1.88
N GLY A 325 -13.07 18.25 0.58
CA GLY A 325 -12.31 18.92 -0.47
C GLY A 325 -10.94 18.28 -0.73
N LEU A 326 -10.03 19.08 -1.30
CA LEU A 326 -8.70 18.61 -1.76
C LEU A 326 -7.60 18.68 -0.70
N SER A 327 -7.84 19.39 0.40
CA SER A 327 -6.86 19.46 1.48
C SER A 327 -6.60 18.05 1.99
N GLU A 328 -5.32 17.69 2.16
CA GLU A 328 -4.91 16.38 2.68
C GLU A 328 -5.28 15.15 1.81
N ALA A 329 -5.98 15.31 0.68
CA ALA A 329 -6.43 14.19 -0.15
C ALA A 329 -5.30 13.47 -0.92
N PHE A 330 -4.12 14.10 -1.06
CA PHE A 330 -3.02 13.58 -1.87
C PHE A 330 -2.58 12.17 -1.46
N GLN A 331 -2.47 11.90 -0.15
CA GLN A 331 -2.04 10.58 0.33
C GLN A 331 -3.08 9.49 0.00
N LEU A 332 -4.38 9.81 0.13
CA LEU A 332 -5.47 8.88 -0.17
C LEU A 332 -5.56 8.61 -1.69
N LEU A 333 -5.45 9.66 -2.49
CA LEU A 333 -5.46 9.57 -3.96
C LEU A 333 -4.27 8.78 -4.51
N SER A 334 -3.09 8.91 -3.89
CA SER A 334 -1.88 8.17 -4.29
C SER A 334 -2.00 6.67 -4.08
N GLY A 335 -2.89 6.21 -3.18
CA GLY A 335 -3.16 4.79 -2.95
C GLY A 335 -4.24 4.18 -3.86
N CYS A 336 -4.95 4.99 -4.66
CA CYS A 336 -6.00 4.50 -5.54
C CYS A 336 -5.42 3.83 -6.79
N ALA A 337 -6.08 2.78 -7.29
CA ALA A 337 -5.67 2.09 -8.51
C ALA A 337 -5.73 3.04 -9.72
N THR A 338 -4.83 2.82 -10.68
CA THR A 338 -4.74 3.64 -11.89
C THR A 338 -5.13 2.84 -13.14
N PRO A 339 -5.87 3.42 -14.11
CA PRO A 339 -6.52 4.73 -14.03
C PRO A 339 -7.60 4.77 -12.94
N TRP A 340 -7.88 5.96 -12.41
CA TRP A 340 -8.95 6.16 -11.44
C TRP A 340 -10.30 5.81 -12.07
N PRO A 341 -11.18 5.07 -11.36
CA PRO A 341 -12.55 4.86 -11.79
C PRO A 341 -13.27 6.20 -12.03
N ALA A 342 -14.25 6.20 -12.93
CA ALA A 342 -14.96 7.42 -13.36
C ALA A 342 -15.52 8.24 -12.19
N GLU A 343 -16.09 7.59 -11.17
CA GLU A 343 -16.62 8.27 -9.98
C GLU A 343 -15.54 9.06 -9.22
N LEU A 344 -14.36 8.46 -9.00
CA LEU A 344 -13.25 9.13 -8.34
C LEU A 344 -12.68 10.24 -9.23
N GLY A 345 -12.57 10.00 -10.54
CA GLY A 345 -12.11 11.01 -11.49
C GLY A 345 -13.01 12.24 -11.50
N ARG A 346 -14.33 12.03 -11.55
CA ARG A 346 -15.35 13.10 -11.43
C ARG A 346 -15.20 13.85 -10.11
N ALA A 347 -15.12 13.16 -8.98
CA ALA A 347 -14.98 13.79 -7.67
C ALA A 347 -13.73 14.68 -7.56
N VAL A 348 -12.61 14.27 -8.17
CA VAL A 348 -11.39 15.10 -8.22
C VAL A 348 -11.59 16.35 -9.07
N VAL A 349 -12.20 16.23 -10.26
CA VAL A 349 -12.48 17.38 -11.13
C VAL A 349 -13.44 18.36 -10.46
N ASP A 350 -14.50 17.84 -9.82
CA ASP A 350 -15.47 18.64 -9.07
C ASP A 350 -14.80 19.35 -7.89
N ALA A 351 -13.95 18.66 -7.13
CA ALA A 351 -13.23 19.25 -6.01
C ALA A 351 -12.24 20.35 -6.45
N LEU A 352 -11.58 20.18 -7.61
CA LEU A 352 -10.75 21.24 -8.23
C LEU A 352 -11.59 22.44 -8.64
N ASN A 353 -12.77 22.20 -9.21
CA ASN A 353 -13.71 23.26 -9.58
C ASN A 353 -14.21 24.04 -8.35
N ILE A 354 -14.57 23.35 -7.27
CA ILE A 354 -14.97 23.95 -6.00
C ILE A 354 -13.82 24.80 -5.42
N ALA A 355 -12.59 24.28 -5.43
CA ALA A 355 -11.42 25.00 -4.93
C ALA A 355 -11.17 26.30 -5.71
N ARG A 356 -11.39 26.27 -7.03
CA ARG A 356 -11.36 27.47 -7.87
C ARG A 356 -12.46 28.44 -7.48
N ASP A 357 -13.71 27.98 -7.37
CA ASP A 357 -14.86 28.85 -7.04
C ASP A 357 -14.68 29.53 -5.68
N ALA A 358 -13.99 28.85 -4.75
CA ALA A 358 -13.55 29.41 -3.47
C ALA A 358 -12.40 30.44 -3.57
N GLY A 359 -11.88 30.72 -4.77
CA GLY A 359 -10.80 31.69 -5.01
C GLY A 359 -9.40 31.17 -4.69
N SER A 360 -9.21 29.85 -4.52
CA SER A 360 -7.88 29.26 -4.31
C SER A 360 -7.03 29.38 -5.57
N TYR A 361 -5.71 29.25 -5.43
CA TYR A 361 -4.82 29.20 -6.58
C TYR A 361 -4.47 27.75 -6.99
N PRO A 362 -4.27 27.45 -8.28
CA PRO A 362 -4.01 26.09 -8.74
C PRO A 362 -2.75 25.44 -8.15
N TRP A 363 -1.69 26.21 -7.92
CA TRP A 363 -0.40 25.68 -7.43
C TRP A 363 -0.47 25.14 -5.99
N SER A 364 -1.46 25.57 -5.20
CA SER A 364 -1.77 24.98 -3.89
C SER A 364 -2.14 23.50 -4.00
N PHE A 365 -2.57 23.04 -5.17
CA PHE A 365 -2.97 21.67 -5.45
C PHE A 365 -2.08 21.00 -6.49
N SER A 366 -0.86 21.49 -6.71
CA SER A 366 0.08 20.95 -7.70
C SER A 366 0.32 19.44 -7.59
N GLY A 367 0.38 18.90 -6.36
CA GLY A 367 0.47 17.46 -6.13
C GLY A 367 -0.74 16.68 -6.66
N VAL A 368 -1.95 17.17 -6.37
CA VAL A 368 -3.21 16.56 -6.86
C VAL A 368 -3.33 16.71 -8.37
N MET A 369 -2.98 17.87 -8.94
CA MET A 369 -2.96 18.08 -10.38
C MET A 369 -2.01 17.11 -11.08
N GLY A 370 -0.80 16.92 -10.55
CA GLY A 370 0.15 15.95 -11.08
C GLY A 370 -0.39 14.51 -11.01
N LEU A 371 -1.16 14.16 -9.96
CA LEU A 371 -1.87 12.88 -9.92
C LEU A 371 -2.98 12.83 -10.97
N ALA A 372 -3.81 13.86 -11.09
CA ALA A 372 -4.92 13.92 -12.04
C ALA A 372 -4.45 13.73 -13.49
N GLU A 373 -3.37 14.41 -13.90
CA GLU A 373 -2.75 14.24 -15.21
C GLU A 373 -2.35 12.78 -15.50
N ARG A 374 -1.93 12.04 -14.46
CA ARG A 374 -1.48 10.66 -14.59
C ARG A 374 -2.57 9.61 -14.42
N CYS A 375 -3.54 9.89 -13.55
CA CYS A 375 -4.44 8.88 -13.01
C CYS A 375 -5.86 9.02 -13.56
N LEU A 376 -6.31 10.22 -13.97
CA LEU A 376 -7.64 10.36 -14.58
C LEU A 376 -7.79 9.46 -15.80
N ASP A 377 -8.97 8.88 -15.99
CA ASP A 377 -9.26 8.17 -17.22
C ASP A 377 -9.43 9.18 -18.38
N PRO A 378 -8.83 8.95 -19.57
CA PRO A 378 -9.04 9.81 -20.73
C PRO A 378 -10.51 10.00 -21.13
N ALA A 379 -11.41 9.08 -20.76
CA ALA A 379 -12.86 9.22 -20.95
C ALA A 379 -13.48 10.43 -20.21
N GLU A 380 -12.75 11.06 -19.29
CA GLU A 380 -13.17 12.26 -18.57
C GLU A 380 -13.00 13.56 -19.37
N ALA A 381 -12.31 13.53 -20.52
CA ALA A 381 -12.06 14.71 -21.34
C ALA A 381 -13.33 15.49 -21.74
N PRO A 382 -14.44 14.86 -22.21
CA PRO A 382 -15.64 15.59 -22.60
C PRO A 382 -16.33 16.33 -21.43
N HIS A 383 -16.21 15.81 -20.21
CA HIS A 383 -16.74 16.51 -19.04
C HIS A 383 -15.89 17.73 -18.70
N LEU A 384 -14.56 17.57 -18.68
CA LEU A 384 -13.65 18.68 -18.43
C LEU A 384 -13.80 19.80 -19.48
N GLU A 385 -14.05 19.45 -20.74
CA GLU A 385 -14.34 20.41 -21.80
C GLU A 385 -15.63 21.21 -21.55
N LYS A 386 -16.74 20.53 -21.19
CA LYS A 386 -17.98 21.22 -20.81
C LYS A 386 -17.78 22.16 -19.64
N LEU A 387 -17.00 21.71 -18.67
CA LEU A 387 -16.68 22.47 -17.48
C LEU A 387 -15.90 23.74 -17.87
N ILE A 388 -14.85 23.62 -18.69
CA ILE A 388 -14.07 24.77 -19.21
C ILE A 388 -14.97 25.75 -19.98
N GLY A 389 -15.85 25.28 -20.88
CA GLY A 389 -16.75 26.14 -21.65
C GLY A 389 -17.66 26.99 -20.74
N SER A 390 -18.18 26.41 -19.65
CA SER A 390 -18.97 27.16 -18.66
C SER A 390 -18.19 28.27 -17.97
N PHE A 391 -16.86 28.20 -17.97
CA PHE A 391 -16.02 29.21 -17.34
C PHE A 391 -15.83 30.43 -18.23
N GLU A 392 -15.65 30.19 -19.52
CA GLU A 392 -15.44 31.21 -20.55
C GLU A 392 -16.74 32.01 -20.80
N GLU A 393 -17.90 31.39 -20.64
CA GLU A 393 -19.19 32.11 -20.70
C GLU A 393 -19.42 33.10 -19.53
N ASN A 394 -18.70 32.94 -18.42
CA ASN A 394 -18.85 33.73 -17.19
C ASN A 394 -17.65 34.69 -16.95
N GLU A 395 -16.94 35.08 -18.01
CA GLU A 395 -15.63 35.75 -17.95
C GLU A 395 -15.68 37.22 -17.45
N ASP A 396 -16.84 37.88 -17.51
CA ASP A 396 -17.00 39.32 -17.32
C ASP A 396 -16.75 39.86 -15.89
N SER A 397 -16.37 39.03 -14.91
CA SER A 397 -16.13 39.49 -13.52
C SER A 397 -15.16 38.63 -12.69
N LYS A 398 -14.16 37.96 -13.30
CA LYS A 398 -13.31 37.03 -12.54
C LYS A 398 -12.06 37.66 -11.88
N PRO A 399 -11.70 37.25 -10.64
CA PRO A 399 -10.41 37.58 -10.02
C PRO A 399 -9.22 37.06 -10.85
N ALA A 400 -8.02 37.64 -10.66
CA ALA A 400 -6.79 37.21 -11.35
C ALA A 400 -6.49 35.70 -11.24
N ALA A 401 -6.94 35.05 -10.15
CA ALA A 401 -6.85 33.60 -9.96
C ALA A 401 -7.57 32.78 -11.05
N GLY A 402 -8.68 33.30 -11.60
CA GLY A 402 -9.51 32.60 -12.59
C GLY A 402 -8.78 32.27 -13.88
N LEU A 403 -7.94 33.19 -14.38
CA LEU A 403 -7.14 32.98 -15.60
C LEU A 403 -6.16 31.80 -15.44
N TYR A 404 -5.52 31.67 -14.28
CA TYR A 404 -4.60 30.56 -14.01
C TYR A 404 -5.32 29.20 -13.98
N TRP A 405 -6.56 29.15 -13.49
CA TRP A 405 -7.35 27.92 -13.49
C TRP A 405 -7.77 27.51 -14.90
N THR A 406 -8.17 28.45 -15.75
CA THR A 406 -8.50 28.18 -17.15
C THR A 406 -7.30 27.54 -17.86
N ASP A 407 -6.10 28.12 -17.74
CA ASP A 407 -4.87 27.56 -18.31
C ASP A 407 -4.57 26.14 -17.80
N VAL A 408 -4.72 25.91 -16.49
CA VAL A 408 -4.43 24.61 -15.87
C VAL A 408 -5.42 23.54 -16.35
N PHE A 409 -6.71 23.86 -16.43
CA PHE A 409 -7.71 22.92 -16.93
C PHE A 409 -7.55 22.64 -18.43
N HIS A 410 -7.21 23.65 -19.25
CA HIS A 410 -6.87 23.44 -20.67
C HIS A 410 -5.67 22.50 -20.85
N ARG A 411 -4.61 22.66 -20.04
CA ARG A 411 -3.45 21.74 -20.06
C ARG A 411 -3.82 20.32 -19.66
N LEU A 412 -4.68 20.18 -18.64
CA LEU A 412 -5.18 18.87 -18.22
C LEU A 412 -6.01 18.22 -19.34
N LEU A 413 -6.91 18.97 -19.97
CA LEU A 413 -7.72 18.49 -21.11
C LEU A 413 -6.85 18.03 -22.28
N ALA A 414 -5.86 18.84 -22.67
CA ALA A 414 -4.91 18.48 -23.71
C ALA A 414 -4.14 17.19 -23.36
N THR A 415 -3.76 17.02 -22.10
CA THR A 415 -3.11 15.80 -21.60
C THR A 415 -4.03 14.59 -21.71
N LEU A 416 -5.31 14.71 -21.35
CA LEU A 416 -6.28 13.61 -21.45
C LEU A 416 -6.53 13.21 -22.92
N ARG A 417 -6.68 14.19 -23.83
CA ARG A 417 -6.84 13.94 -25.27
C ARG A 417 -5.64 13.21 -25.85
N LEU A 418 -4.43 13.69 -25.57
CA LEU A 418 -3.20 13.01 -25.98
C LEU A 418 -3.13 11.57 -25.44
N ARG A 419 -3.53 11.34 -24.18
CA ARG A 419 -3.59 9.98 -23.61
C ARG A 419 -4.64 9.11 -24.31
N ALA A 420 -5.78 9.66 -24.71
CA ALA A 420 -6.80 8.93 -25.46
C ALA A 420 -6.28 8.51 -26.84
N GLU A 421 -5.65 9.44 -27.57
CA GLU A 421 -5.02 9.19 -28.88
C GLU A 421 -3.96 8.09 -28.78
N MET A 422 -3.02 8.21 -27.82
CA MET A 422 -1.99 7.20 -27.58
C MET A 422 -2.57 5.82 -27.24
N ARG A 423 -3.68 5.76 -26.49
CA ARG A 423 -4.35 4.48 -26.18
C ARG A 423 -4.98 3.88 -27.43
N ALA A 424 -5.68 4.68 -28.23
CA ALA A 424 -6.28 4.23 -29.48
C ALA A 424 -5.24 3.66 -30.45
N GLU A 425 -4.09 4.34 -30.59
CA GLU A 425 -2.98 3.86 -31.43
C GLU A 425 -2.41 2.52 -30.94
N LEU A 426 -2.19 2.37 -29.63
CA LEU A 426 -1.67 1.13 -29.05
C LEU A 426 -2.66 -0.03 -29.11
N ASP A 427 -3.96 0.25 -29.00
CA ASP A 427 -5.01 -0.76 -29.08
C ASP A 427 -5.31 -1.16 -30.55
N GLY A 428 -4.67 -0.52 -31.54
CA GLY A 428 -4.86 -0.78 -32.96
C GLY A 428 -6.14 -0.17 -33.55
N ALA A 429 -6.82 0.72 -32.82
CA ALA A 429 -7.97 1.45 -33.30
C ALA A 429 -7.53 2.55 -34.28
N SER A 430 -7.96 2.45 -35.54
CA SER A 430 -7.70 3.51 -36.52
C SER A 430 -8.53 4.76 -36.18
N PRO A 431 -8.00 5.99 -36.34
CA PRO A 431 -8.70 7.24 -36.01
C PRO A 431 -9.90 7.56 -36.92
N THR A 432 -10.42 6.58 -37.67
CA THR A 432 -11.52 6.71 -38.63
C THR A 432 -12.79 5.96 -38.22
N ASP A 433 -12.77 5.18 -37.14
CA ASP A 433 -13.96 4.51 -36.61
C ASP A 433 -14.52 5.28 -35.40
N THR A 434 -15.16 6.42 -35.67
CA THR A 434 -16.21 6.98 -34.79
C THR A 434 -17.29 7.56 -35.70
N PRO A 435 -18.56 7.16 -35.57
CA PRO A 435 -19.63 7.53 -36.50
C PRO A 435 -19.98 9.02 -36.50
#